data_AF-A0A315WL82-F1
#
_entry.id   AF-A0A315WL82-F1
#
_cell.length_a   1.000
_cell.length_b   1.000
_cell.length_c   1.000
_cell.angle_alpha   90.00
_cell.angle_beta   90.00
_cell.angle_gamma   90.00
#
_symmetry.space_group_name_H-M   'P 1'
#
loop_
_entity.id
_entity.type
_entity.pdbx_description
1 polymer ?
#
loop_
_entity_poly.entity_id
_entity_poly.type
_entity_poly.pdbx_seq_one_letter_code
_entity_poly.pdbx_strand_id
1 'polypeptide(L)'
;MVSANRVVEFIASDNYQKNLQKINLLTSIEVQGEYSDAHSIITQKKMMAAQVEIVDIEECLTKLSGVAASYTMRKHKATYDLDESIGISGESENTRCEKYSQGYLINNLIEILLARRGKKDLEAYLKSIKVQGAKSYATQIIKWLNHE
;
A
#
# COMPACT_ATOMS: atom_id res chain seq x y z
N MET A 1 -2.20 17.82 7.03
CA MET A 1 -2.46 17.79 5.58
C MET A 1 -1.17 17.46 4.89
N VAL A 2 -1.05 16.22 4.43
CA VAL A 2 0.13 15.70 3.73
C VAL A 2 0.32 16.45 2.41
N SER A 3 1.54 16.89 2.10
CA SER A 3 1.92 17.42 0.78
C SER A 3 2.68 16.38 -0.04
N ALA A 4 2.57 16.42 -1.37
CA ALA A 4 3.27 15.51 -2.27
C ALA A 4 4.80 15.52 -2.04
N ASN A 5 5.40 16.70 -1.84
CA ASN A 5 6.84 16.82 -1.55
C ASN A 5 7.23 16.10 -0.26
N ARG A 6 6.39 16.17 0.79
CA ARG A 6 6.64 15.46 2.05
C ARG A 6 6.54 13.94 1.88
N VAL A 7 5.72 13.46 0.96
CA VAL A 7 5.67 12.03 0.59
C VAL A 7 6.97 11.60 -0.09
N VAL A 8 7.52 12.43 -0.98
CA VAL A 8 8.82 12.17 -1.63
C VAL A 8 9.93 12.11 -0.59
N GLU A 9 10.02 13.11 0.30
CA GLU A 9 11.00 13.13 1.41
C GLU A 9 10.88 11.88 2.29
N PHE A 10 9.65 11.48 2.63
CA PHE A 10 9.40 10.31 3.47
C PHE A 10 9.84 9.01 2.79
N ILE A 11 9.50 8.81 1.53
CA ILE A 11 9.91 7.62 0.77
C ILE A 11 11.44 7.58 0.60
N ALA A 12 12.08 8.73 0.38
CA ALA A 12 13.53 8.82 0.29
C ALA A 12 14.25 8.61 1.64
N SER A 13 13.53 8.60 2.76
CA SER A 13 14.14 8.44 4.08
C SER A 13 14.79 7.07 4.28
N ASP A 14 15.90 7.05 5.01
CA ASP A 14 16.62 5.81 5.36
C ASP A 14 15.72 4.77 6.01
N ASN A 15 14.81 5.19 6.88
CA ASN A 15 13.92 4.26 7.58
C ASN A 15 12.96 3.57 6.60
N TYR A 16 12.39 4.32 5.67
CA TYR A 16 11.51 3.78 4.65
C TYR A 16 12.28 2.82 3.73
N GLN A 17 13.42 3.27 3.20
CA GLN A 17 14.25 2.48 2.28
C GLN A 17 14.76 1.19 2.92
N LYS A 18 15.17 1.22 4.21
CA LYS A 18 15.58 0.01 4.94
C LYS A 18 14.46 -1.03 5.06
N ASN A 19 13.23 -0.59 5.33
CA ASN A 19 12.10 -1.52 5.42
C ASN A 19 11.66 -2.02 4.04
N LEU A 20 11.72 -1.16 3.02
CA LEU A 20 11.45 -1.54 1.64
C LEU A 20 12.45 -2.60 1.14
N GLN A 21 13.74 -2.43 1.46
CA GLN A 21 14.78 -3.42 1.16
C GLN A 21 14.54 -4.75 1.88
N LYS A 22 14.16 -4.72 3.17
CA LYS A 22 13.81 -5.95 3.90
C LYS A 22 12.67 -6.70 3.24
N ILE A 23 11.63 -5.98 2.80
CA ILE A 23 10.50 -6.59 2.10
C ILE A 23 10.97 -7.19 0.77
N ASN A 24 11.73 -6.43 -0.03
CA ASN A 24 12.31 -6.91 -1.29
C ASN A 24 13.10 -8.22 -1.08
N LEU A 25 13.98 -8.28 -0.08
CA LEU A 25 14.75 -9.49 0.24
C LEU A 25 13.86 -10.69 0.60
N LEU A 26 12.73 -10.47 1.27
CA LEU A 26 11.81 -11.52 1.69
C LEU A 26 10.91 -12.00 0.55
N THR A 27 10.56 -11.11 -0.38
CA THR A 27 9.59 -11.39 -1.43
C THR A 27 10.23 -11.63 -2.80
N SER A 28 11.54 -11.35 -2.95
CA SER A 28 12.28 -11.33 -4.23
C SER A 28 11.66 -10.43 -5.29
N ILE A 29 10.93 -9.37 -4.88
CA ILE A 29 10.28 -8.46 -5.80
C ILE A 29 11.23 -7.31 -6.14
N GLU A 30 11.50 -7.09 -7.42
CA GLU A 30 12.25 -5.92 -7.86
C GLU A 30 11.50 -4.64 -7.50
N VAL A 31 12.14 -3.74 -6.77
CA VAL A 31 11.59 -2.41 -6.48
C VAL A 31 11.96 -1.45 -7.62
N GLN A 32 10.96 -0.73 -8.15
CA GLN A 32 11.20 0.31 -9.15
C GLN A 32 12.05 1.43 -8.53
N GLY A 33 13.18 1.77 -9.16
CA GLY A 33 14.16 2.69 -8.59
C GLY A 33 13.71 4.15 -8.53
N GLU A 34 12.84 4.58 -9.45
CA GLU A 34 12.40 5.98 -9.54
C GLU A 34 10.98 6.17 -8.98
N TYR A 35 10.85 7.11 -8.06
CA TYR A 35 9.56 7.57 -7.55
C TYR A 35 9.28 8.98 -8.07
N SER A 36 8.37 9.07 -9.06
CA SER A 36 8.06 10.32 -9.76
C SER A 36 7.10 11.21 -8.97
N ASP A 37 7.05 12.49 -9.34
CA ASP A 37 6.07 13.45 -8.79
C ASP A 37 4.62 13.02 -9.05
N ALA A 38 4.35 12.35 -10.16
CA ALA A 38 3.02 11.80 -10.42
C ALA A 38 2.64 10.73 -9.39
N HIS A 39 3.58 9.84 -9.03
CA HIS A 39 3.36 8.85 -7.98
C HIS A 39 3.17 9.49 -6.61
N SER A 40 3.91 10.57 -6.29
CA SER A 40 3.78 11.27 -5.01
C SER A 40 2.40 11.92 -4.84
N ILE A 41 1.84 12.49 -5.91
CA ILE A 41 0.48 13.05 -5.92
C ILE A 41 -0.58 11.94 -5.71
N ILE A 42 -0.43 10.78 -6.36
CA ILE A 42 -1.36 9.66 -6.19
C ILE A 42 -1.33 9.16 -4.74
N THR A 43 -0.14 8.95 -4.18
CA THR A 43 0.03 8.52 -2.79
C THR A 43 -0.53 9.54 -1.81
N GLN A 44 -0.29 10.84 -2.03
CA GLN A 44 -0.88 11.91 -1.23
C GLN A 44 -2.42 11.81 -1.23
N LYS A 45 -3.05 11.64 -2.40
CA LYS A 45 -4.51 11.49 -2.49
C LYS A 45 -5.01 10.26 -1.73
N LYS A 46 -4.31 9.13 -1.81
CA LYS A 46 -4.63 7.90 -1.06
C LYS A 46 -4.52 8.13 0.45
N MET A 47 -3.48 8.82 0.93
CA MET A 47 -3.33 9.18 2.34
C MET A 47 -4.44 10.11 2.84
N MET A 48 -4.80 11.13 2.05
CA MET A 48 -5.90 12.04 2.36
C MET A 48 -7.24 11.29 2.42
N ALA A 49 -7.51 10.40 1.47
CA ALA A 49 -8.72 9.59 1.43
C ALA A 49 -8.83 8.63 2.63
N ALA A 50 -7.70 8.12 3.12
CA ALA A 50 -7.62 7.26 4.31
C ALA A 50 -7.62 8.05 5.63
N GLN A 51 -7.53 9.39 5.57
CA GLN A 51 -7.34 10.24 6.75
C GLN A 51 -6.16 9.75 7.60
N VAL A 52 -5.01 9.60 6.95
CA VAL A 52 -3.73 9.25 7.59
C VAL A 52 -2.67 10.29 7.24
N GLU A 53 -1.83 10.60 8.20
CA GLU A 53 -0.66 11.46 8.02
C GLU A 53 0.62 10.62 7.96
N ILE A 54 1.74 11.24 7.56
CA ILE A 54 3.04 10.54 7.45
C ILE A 54 3.45 9.91 8.79
N VAL A 55 3.17 10.60 9.90
CA VAL A 55 3.48 10.11 11.25
C VAL A 55 2.76 8.78 11.56
N ASP A 56 1.52 8.60 11.08
CA ASP A 56 0.78 7.34 11.26
C ASP A 56 1.47 6.19 10.50
N ILE A 57 1.98 6.48 9.31
CA ILE A 57 2.70 5.51 8.47
C ILE A 57 4.05 5.17 9.09
N GLU A 58 4.78 6.16 9.60
CA GLU A 58 6.06 5.99 10.30
C GLU A 58 5.91 5.12 11.56
N GLU A 59 4.88 5.40 12.35
CA GLU A 59 4.56 4.62 13.54
C GLU A 59 4.16 3.18 13.18
N CYS A 60 3.34 3.02 12.15
CA CYS A 60 2.94 1.71 11.62
C CYS A 60 4.18 0.91 11.19
N LEU A 61 5.07 1.53 10.41
CA LEU A 61 6.29 0.91 9.92
C LEU A 61 7.22 0.48 11.07
N THR A 62 7.34 1.33 12.09
CA THR A 62 8.20 1.05 13.25
C THR A 62 7.64 -0.08 14.13
N LYS A 63 6.36 0.02 14.48
CA LYS A 63 5.70 -0.91 15.43
C LYS A 63 5.35 -2.24 14.79
N LEU A 64 5.10 -2.26 13.47
CA LEU A 64 4.47 -3.37 12.76
C LEU A 64 5.29 -3.85 11.56
N SER A 65 6.59 -3.55 11.50
CA SER A 65 7.46 -3.95 10.39
C SER A 65 7.32 -5.44 10.02
N GLY A 66 7.26 -6.34 11.00
CA GLY A 66 7.05 -7.78 10.76
C GLY A 66 5.67 -8.11 10.16
N VAL A 67 4.61 -7.47 10.67
CA VAL A 67 3.25 -7.64 10.14
C VAL A 67 3.16 -7.07 8.72
N ALA A 68 3.73 -5.89 8.48
CA ALA A 68 3.76 -5.25 7.18
C ALA A 68 4.49 -6.11 6.14
N ALA A 69 5.60 -6.75 6.51
CA ALA A 69 6.32 -7.68 5.65
C ALA A 69 5.48 -8.92 5.30
N SER A 70 4.95 -9.62 6.31
CA SER A 70 4.12 -10.82 6.10
C SER A 70 2.85 -10.52 5.31
N TYR A 71 2.18 -9.40 5.60
CA TYR A 71 1.03 -8.92 4.85
C TYR A 71 1.39 -8.64 3.40
N THR A 72 2.45 -7.88 3.16
CA THR A 72 2.92 -7.54 1.82
C THR A 72 3.22 -8.79 1.00
N MET A 73 3.91 -9.77 1.59
CA MET A 73 4.22 -11.04 0.95
C MET A 73 2.95 -11.82 0.58
N ARG A 74 1.98 -11.91 1.49
CA ARG A 74 0.72 -12.65 1.25
C ARG A 74 -0.14 -11.98 0.20
N LYS A 75 -0.30 -10.66 0.30
CA LYS A 75 -1.02 -9.85 -0.70
C LYS A 75 -0.36 -10.04 -2.06
N HIS A 76 0.95 -9.84 -2.14
CA HIS A 76 1.70 -10.00 -3.38
C HIS A 76 1.49 -11.40 -3.98
N LYS A 77 1.70 -12.49 -3.22
CA LYS A 77 1.47 -13.85 -3.71
C LYS A 77 0.04 -14.08 -4.22
N ALA A 78 -0.95 -13.46 -3.59
CA ALA A 78 -2.35 -13.58 -3.99
C ALA A 78 -2.69 -12.75 -5.24
N THR A 79 -1.93 -11.70 -5.53
CA THR A 79 -2.20 -10.77 -6.64
C THR A 79 -1.19 -10.84 -7.78
N TYR A 80 -0.05 -11.53 -7.63
CA TYR A 80 1.08 -11.54 -8.57
C TYR A 80 0.72 -12.16 -9.93
N ASP A 81 -0.10 -13.21 -9.95
CA ASP A 81 -0.56 -13.88 -11.16
C ASP A 81 -1.98 -13.48 -11.59
N LEU A 82 -2.61 -12.53 -10.89
CA LEU A 82 -3.93 -12.03 -11.28
C LEU A 82 -3.74 -10.95 -12.35
N ASP A 83 -4.26 -11.22 -13.55
CA ASP A 83 -4.48 -10.22 -14.59
C ASP A 83 -5.31 -9.06 -13.98
N GLU A 84 -4.74 -7.86 -13.93
CA GLU A 84 -5.34 -6.66 -13.29
C GLU A 84 -6.72 -6.26 -13.86
N SER A 85 -7.14 -6.91 -14.96
CA SER A 85 -8.50 -6.82 -15.51
C SER A 85 -9.62 -7.19 -14.53
N ILE A 86 -9.32 -7.79 -13.36
CA ILE A 86 -10.31 -8.15 -12.34
C ILE A 86 -10.63 -7.00 -11.35
N GLY A 87 -10.13 -5.76 -11.53
CA GLY A 87 -10.46 -4.74 -10.51
C GLY A 87 -10.25 -3.24 -10.74
N ILE A 88 -10.01 -2.72 -11.94
CA ILE A 88 -9.81 -1.26 -12.12
C ILE A 88 -10.70 -0.69 -13.22
N SER A 89 -11.65 0.16 -12.83
CA SER A 89 -12.33 1.06 -13.78
C SER A 89 -11.48 2.30 -14.00
N GLY A 90 -11.01 2.48 -15.23
CA GLY A 90 -10.99 3.78 -15.93
C GLY A 90 -9.92 4.81 -15.57
N GLU A 91 -9.09 4.61 -14.56
CA GLU A 91 -7.88 5.43 -14.34
C GLU A 91 -6.65 4.53 -14.42
N SER A 92 -5.63 4.99 -15.14
CA SER A 92 -4.52 4.23 -15.71
C SER A 92 -3.51 3.68 -14.68
N GLU A 93 -3.91 2.70 -13.88
CA GLU A 93 -2.99 1.82 -13.14
C GLU A 93 -3.16 0.34 -13.58
N ASN A 94 -3.64 0.07 -14.81
CA ASN A 94 -3.56 -1.24 -15.46
C ASN A 94 -2.16 -1.45 -16.05
N THR A 95 -1.14 -1.48 -15.21
CA THR A 95 0.21 -1.78 -15.65
C THR A 95 0.64 -3.02 -14.90
N ARG A 96 0.57 -4.16 -15.60
CA ARG A 96 1.22 -5.43 -15.25
C ARG A 96 2.45 -5.14 -14.39
N CYS A 97 2.31 -5.22 -13.07
CA CYS A 97 3.33 -4.70 -12.16
C CYS A 97 4.44 -5.75 -12.05
N GLU A 98 5.30 -5.81 -13.08
CA GLU A 98 6.52 -6.63 -13.06
C GLU A 98 7.49 -6.15 -11.96
N LYS A 99 7.29 -4.93 -11.43
CA LYS A 99 8.12 -4.29 -10.39
C LYS A 99 7.27 -3.64 -9.29
N TYR A 100 7.75 -3.70 -8.05
CA TYR A 100 7.18 -3.07 -6.87
C TYR A 100 7.43 -1.56 -6.90
N SER A 101 6.39 -0.76 -7.17
CA SER A 101 6.54 0.70 -7.06
C SER A 101 6.90 1.08 -5.61
N GLN A 102 7.75 2.08 -5.41
CA GLN A 102 8.16 2.47 -4.05
C GLN A 102 6.97 2.87 -3.18
N GLY A 103 5.87 3.37 -3.77
CA GLY A 103 4.64 3.73 -3.06
C GLY A 103 3.77 2.53 -2.63
N TYR A 104 4.06 1.31 -3.09
CA TYR A 104 3.25 0.13 -2.78
C TYR A 104 3.28 -0.22 -1.29
N LEU A 105 4.42 0.00 -0.61
CA LEU A 105 4.51 -0.19 0.84
C LEU A 105 3.60 0.78 1.59
N ILE A 106 3.49 2.05 1.17
CA ILE A 106 2.53 3.00 1.79
C ILE A 106 1.09 2.51 1.60
N ASN A 107 0.72 2.01 0.42
CA ASN A 107 -0.62 1.47 0.19
C ASN A 107 -0.94 0.32 1.17
N ASN A 108 0.02 -0.57 1.38
CA ASN A 108 -0.14 -1.68 2.33
C ASN A 108 -0.25 -1.18 3.77
N LEU A 109 0.53 -0.18 4.17
CA LEU A 109 0.47 0.41 5.51
C LEU A 109 -0.88 1.11 5.76
N ILE A 110 -1.42 1.79 4.75
CA ILE A 110 -2.79 2.37 4.79
C ILE A 110 -3.82 1.27 5.03
N GLU A 111 -3.79 0.19 4.24
CA GLU A 111 -4.72 -0.92 4.38
C GLU A 111 -4.63 -1.59 5.75
N ILE A 112 -3.42 -1.77 6.29
CA ILE A 112 -3.17 -2.31 7.64
C ILE A 112 -3.78 -1.41 8.71
N LEU A 113 -3.53 -0.10 8.64
CA LEU A 113 -4.05 0.88 9.59
C LEU A 113 -5.59 0.88 9.58
N LEU A 114 -6.19 0.91 8.39
CA LEU A 114 -7.65 0.93 8.25
C LEU A 114 -8.29 -0.38 8.66
N ALA A 115 -7.68 -1.52 8.34
CA ALA A 115 -8.16 -2.82 8.78
C ALA A 115 -8.22 -2.93 10.32
N ARG A 116 -7.25 -2.32 11.02
CA ARG A 116 -7.21 -2.25 12.48
C ARG A 116 -8.26 -1.31 13.08
N ARG A 117 -8.58 -0.21 12.39
CA ARG A 117 -9.71 0.67 12.78
C ARG A 117 -11.05 -0.05 12.58
N GLY A 118 -11.13 -0.88 11.55
CA GLY A 118 -12.19 -1.86 11.35
C GLY A 118 -12.57 -2.02 9.89
N LYS A 119 -13.26 -3.13 9.59
CA LYS A 119 -13.68 -3.46 8.22
C LYS A 119 -14.46 -2.35 7.52
N LYS A 120 -15.33 -1.63 8.25
CA LYS A 120 -16.13 -0.54 7.69
C LYS A 120 -15.28 0.63 7.20
N ASP A 121 -14.23 0.99 7.93
CA ASP A 121 -13.34 2.10 7.56
C ASP A 121 -12.49 1.73 6.36
N LEU A 122 -11.99 0.49 6.33
CA LEU A 122 -11.28 -0.05 5.17
C LEU A 122 -12.19 -0.07 3.93
N GLU A 123 -13.43 -0.54 4.05
CA GLU A 123 -14.38 -0.53 2.93
C GLU A 123 -14.71 0.89 2.44
N ALA A 124 -14.86 1.85 3.36
CA ALA A 124 -15.14 3.24 3.01
C ALA A 124 -13.99 3.87 2.23
N TYR A 125 -12.75 3.64 2.67
CA TYR A 125 -11.54 4.06 1.95
C TYR A 125 -11.44 3.44 0.56
N LEU A 126 -11.60 2.11 0.45
CA LEU A 126 -11.50 1.42 -0.83
C LEU A 126 -12.55 1.94 -1.84
N LYS A 127 -13.75 2.27 -1.37
CA LYS A 127 -14.78 2.92 -2.20
C LYS A 127 -14.39 4.33 -2.61
N SER A 128 -13.79 5.13 -1.72
CA SER A 128 -13.44 6.52 -2.03
C SER A 128 -12.33 6.63 -3.07
N ILE A 129 -11.42 5.65 -3.14
CA ILE A 129 -10.42 5.52 -4.21
C ILE A 129 -10.90 4.66 -5.39
N LYS A 130 -12.20 4.37 -5.48
CA LYS A 130 -12.87 3.65 -6.58
C LYS A 130 -12.36 2.22 -6.84
N VAL A 131 -11.94 1.47 -5.81
CA VAL A 131 -11.61 0.03 -5.97
C VAL A 131 -12.87 -0.77 -6.30
N GLN A 132 -12.85 -1.52 -7.40
CA GLN A 132 -13.94 -2.42 -7.73
C GLN A 132 -14.02 -3.57 -6.72
N GLY A 133 -15.24 -3.96 -6.35
CA GLY A 133 -15.41 -5.05 -5.38
C GLY A 133 -14.87 -4.73 -3.97
N ALA A 134 -14.80 -3.44 -3.58
CA ALA A 134 -14.25 -2.95 -2.30
C ALA A 134 -14.62 -3.80 -1.07
N LYS A 135 -15.87 -4.29 -0.98
CA LYS A 135 -16.33 -5.16 0.12
C LYS A 135 -15.63 -6.53 0.13
N SER A 136 -15.51 -7.15 -1.03
CA SER A 136 -14.80 -8.43 -1.20
C SER A 136 -13.32 -8.23 -0.90
N TYR A 137 -12.72 -7.18 -1.47
CA TYR A 137 -11.32 -6.88 -1.28
C TYR A 137 -10.97 -6.55 0.18
N ALA A 138 -11.79 -5.76 0.89
CA ALA A 138 -11.64 -5.54 2.34
C ALA A 138 -11.64 -6.84 3.15
N THR A 139 -12.47 -7.81 2.76
CA THR A 139 -12.51 -9.12 3.40
C THR A 139 -11.22 -9.90 3.16
N GLN A 140 -10.66 -9.83 1.95
CA GLN A 140 -9.37 -10.45 1.63
C GLN A 140 -8.21 -9.82 2.40
N ILE A 141 -8.17 -8.48 2.50
CA ILE A 141 -7.16 -7.75 3.28
C ILE A 141 -7.14 -8.21 4.74
N ILE A 142 -8.32 -8.27 5.38
CA ILE A 142 -8.43 -8.73 6.77
C ILE A 142 -7.96 -10.19 6.90
N LYS A 143 -8.31 -11.04 5.93
CA LYS A 143 -7.84 -12.43 5.89
C LYS A 143 -6.31 -12.49 5.80
N TRP A 144 -5.68 -11.71 4.92
CA TRP A 144 -4.22 -11.66 4.79
C TRP A 144 -3.53 -11.09 6.03
N LEU A 145 -4.22 -10.27 6.83
CA LEU A 145 -3.69 -9.76 8.10
C LEU A 145 -3.75 -10.79 9.22
N ASN A 146 -4.83 -11.56 9.29
CA ASN A 146 -5.12 -12.46 10.41
C ASN A 146 -4.58 -13.89 10.25
N HIS A 147 -4.03 -14.24 9.09
CA HIS A 147 -3.29 -15.49 8.95
C HIS A 147 -1.91 -15.35 9.61
N GLU A 148 -1.82 -15.81 10.86
CA GLU A 148 -0.56 -16.25 11.48
C GLU A 148 -0.16 -17.62 10.93
#